data_AF-A0ABD0QHM0-F1
#
_entry.id   AF-A0ABD0QHM0-F1
#
_cell.length_a   1.000
_cell.length_b   1.000
_cell.length_c   1.000
_cell.angle_alpha   90.00
_cell.angle_beta   90.00
_cell.angle_gamma   90.00
#
_symmetry.space_group_name_H-M   'P 1'
#
loop_
_entity.id
_entity.type
_entity.pdbx_description
1 polymer ?
#
loop_
_entity_poly.entity_id
_entity_poly.type
_entity_poly.pdbx_seq_one_letter_code
_entity_poly.pdbx_strand_id
1 'polypeptide(L)'
;FLEQGILVRDLSLLKTRYLHSPRFKWDIASLLPTDLLYLKLGIHTPLVRVNRFLRTSRLNEALDRMETRTSYPNTFRVAKLMLYIFVLIHWNACVYFSLSNYIGFGADPWVYPNISDPEFASTRRQYFYCFWFSTLILTTVGDTPTPEREEEYLFLIADMLIAVLVFASVVGSMGDVISSLRDRDNVFFPNHELVKGYLRSRRISKELQKRVNDWYQHLHIN
;
A
#
# COMPACT_ATOMS: atom_id res chain seq x y z
N PHE A 1 -10.43 -24.63 12.33
CA PHE A 1 -9.01 -24.30 12.58
C PHE A 1 -8.20 -25.58 12.43
N LEU A 2 -6.88 -25.50 12.35
CA LEU A 2 -6.03 -26.69 12.34
C LEU A 2 -5.59 -27.02 13.77
N GLU A 3 -5.75 -28.26 14.18
CA GLU A 3 -5.27 -28.81 15.45
C GLU A 3 -4.44 -30.03 15.10
N GLN A 4 -3.18 -30.09 15.53
CA GLN A 4 -2.26 -31.18 15.17
C GLN A 4 -2.17 -31.45 13.65
N GLY A 5 -2.34 -30.42 12.81
CA GLY A 5 -2.30 -30.54 11.35
C GLY A 5 -3.58 -31.06 10.69
N ILE A 6 -4.59 -31.48 11.47
CA ILE A 6 -5.89 -31.90 10.94
C ILE A 6 -6.92 -30.77 11.02
N LEU A 7 -7.79 -30.70 10.00
CA LEU A 7 -8.88 -29.75 9.97
C LEU A 7 -9.99 -30.22 10.91
N VAL A 8 -10.13 -29.53 12.04
CA VAL A 8 -11.23 -29.76 12.97
C VAL A 8 -12.55 -29.28 12.35
N ARG A 9 -13.52 -30.19 12.26
CA ARG A 9 -14.88 -29.94 11.73
C ARG A 9 -15.97 -29.89 12.81
N ASP A 10 -15.63 -30.13 14.07
CA ASP A 10 -16.58 -30.07 15.18
C ASP A 10 -17.10 -28.65 15.40
N LEU A 11 -18.41 -28.47 15.23
CA LEU A 11 -19.10 -27.18 15.35
C LEU A 11 -18.99 -26.58 16.76
N SER A 12 -19.02 -27.41 17.80
CA SER A 12 -19.00 -26.95 19.19
C SER A 12 -17.65 -26.31 19.52
N LEU A 13 -16.56 -26.97 19.13
CA LEU A 13 -15.20 -26.51 19.34
C LEU A 13 -14.87 -25.28 18.47
N LEU A 14 -15.35 -25.27 17.22
CA LEU A 14 -15.25 -24.10 16.33
C LEU A 14 -15.90 -22.86 16.93
N LYS A 15 -17.13 -23.00 17.47
CA LYS A 15 -17.87 -21.89 18.08
C LYS A 15 -17.14 -21.33 19.30
N THR A 16 -16.73 -22.18 20.24
CA THR A 16 -16.04 -21.74 21.45
C THR A 16 -14.74 -21.00 21.13
N ARG A 17 -13.95 -21.54 20.19
CA ARG A 17 -12.70 -20.91 19.78
C ARG A 17 -12.92 -19.57 19.08
N TYR A 18 -13.94 -19.47 18.23
CA TYR A 18 -14.28 -18.23 17.56
C TYR A 18 -14.74 -17.16 18.55
N LEU A 19 -15.64 -17.50 19.49
CA LEU A 19 -16.15 -16.58 20.51
C LEU A 19 -15.06 -16.06 21.46
N HIS A 20 -14.07 -16.88 21.79
CA HIS A 20 -12.93 -16.47 22.61
C HIS A 20 -11.86 -15.72 21.81
N SER A 21 -11.92 -15.75 20.48
CA SER A 21 -10.97 -15.04 19.62
C SER A 21 -11.27 -13.53 19.62
N PRO A 22 -10.24 -12.66 19.64
CA PRO A 22 -10.44 -11.22 19.47
C PRO A 22 -11.12 -10.87 18.14
N ARG A 23 -11.05 -11.75 17.13
CA ARG A 23 -11.74 -11.59 15.84
C ARG A 23 -13.24 -11.40 15.99
N PHE A 24 -13.86 -12.10 16.95
CA PHE A 24 -15.30 -11.99 17.19
C PHE A 24 -15.71 -10.58 17.64
N LYS A 25 -14.88 -9.91 18.46
CA LYS A 25 -15.14 -8.54 18.92
C LYS A 25 -15.14 -7.56 17.76
N TRP A 26 -14.13 -7.65 16.88
CA TRP A 26 -14.04 -6.82 15.67
C TRP A 26 -15.20 -7.08 14.71
N ASP A 27 -15.60 -8.34 14.56
CA ASP A 27 -16.71 -8.74 13.71
C ASP A 27 -18.04 -8.17 14.20
N ILE A 28 -18.34 -8.27 15.50
CA ILE A 28 -19.52 -7.65 16.11
C ILE A 28 -19.49 -6.13 15.92
N ALA A 29 -18.37 -5.48 16.26
CA ALA A 29 -18.26 -4.03 16.15
C ALA A 29 -18.50 -3.55 14.70
N SER A 30 -18.06 -4.33 13.70
CA SER A 30 -18.29 -4.06 12.29
C SER A 30 -19.72 -4.32 11.79
N LEU A 31 -20.51 -5.03 12.58
CA LEU A 31 -21.91 -5.38 12.28
C LEU A 31 -22.91 -4.53 13.06
N LEU A 32 -22.45 -3.72 14.00
CA LEU A 32 -23.31 -2.79 14.73
C LEU A 32 -24.07 -1.90 13.73
N PRO A 33 -25.42 -1.82 13.84
CA PRO A 33 -26.26 -1.03 12.94
C PRO A 33 -26.16 0.46 13.31
N THR A 34 -24.95 1.02 13.19
CA THR A 34 -24.67 2.45 13.43
C THR A 34 -25.49 3.32 12.47
N ASP A 35 -25.91 2.77 11.32
CA ASP A 35 -26.83 3.42 10.39
C ASP A 35 -28.14 3.91 11.03
N LEU A 36 -28.60 3.31 12.15
CA LEU A 36 -29.76 3.81 12.89
C LEU A 36 -29.54 5.22 13.49
N LEU A 37 -28.29 5.62 13.70
CA LEU A 37 -27.94 6.95 14.21
C LEU A 37 -28.21 8.06 13.18
N TYR A 38 -28.37 7.74 11.89
CA TYR A 38 -28.82 8.72 10.88
C TYR A 38 -30.19 9.32 11.22
N LEU A 39 -31.05 8.60 11.94
CA LEU A 39 -32.36 9.08 12.38
C LEU A 39 -32.27 10.23 13.40
N LYS A 40 -31.16 10.33 14.14
CA LYS A 40 -30.93 11.39 15.14
C LYS A 40 -29.95 12.46 14.69
N LEU A 41 -28.89 12.09 13.96
CA LEU A 41 -27.79 12.99 13.58
C LEU A 41 -27.97 13.62 12.18
N GLY A 42 -28.97 13.17 11.41
CA GLY A 42 -29.22 13.63 10.04
C GLY A 42 -28.30 12.98 9.00
N ILE A 43 -28.73 13.01 7.73
CA ILE A 43 -28.08 12.30 6.60
C ILE A 43 -26.68 12.85 6.28
N HIS A 44 -26.36 14.06 6.77
CA HIS A 44 -25.11 14.77 6.49
C HIS A 44 -23.91 14.30 7.33
N THR A 45 -24.04 13.22 8.12
CA THR A 45 -22.95 12.67 8.95
C THR A 45 -22.46 11.30 8.45
N PRO A 46 -21.68 11.23 7.36
CA PRO A 46 -21.21 9.95 6.80
C PRO A 46 -20.27 9.17 7.74
N LEU A 47 -19.67 9.85 8.72
CA LEU A 47 -18.75 9.26 9.72
C LEU A 47 -19.38 8.15 10.57
N VAL A 48 -20.71 8.09 10.65
CA VAL A 48 -21.46 7.05 11.36
C VAL A 48 -21.13 5.63 10.83
N ARG A 49 -20.67 5.51 9.58
CA ARG A 49 -20.31 4.24 8.92
C ARG A 49 -18.85 3.82 9.07
N VAL A 50 -18.04 4.54 9.84
CA VAL A 50 -16.61 4.24 10.04
C VAL A 50 -16.40 2.84 10.67
N ASN A 51 -17.40 2.33 11.41
CA ASN A 51 -17.39 0.96 11.94
C ASN A 51 -17.16 -0.13 10.88
N ARG A 52 -17.48 0.13 9.61
CA ARG A 52 -17.28 -0.82 8.51
C ARG A 52 -15.79 -1.04 8.18
N PHE A 53 -14.91 -0.07 8.47
CA PHE A 53 -13.46 -0.21 8.28
C PHE A 53 -12.82 -1.25 9.21
N LEU A 54 -13.51 -1.67 10.27
CA LEU A 54 -13.06 -2.75 11.15
C LEU A 54 -12.93 -4.10 10.41
N ARG A 55 -13.50 -4.22 9.20
CA ARG A 55 -13.39 -5.40 8.34
C ARG A 55 -12.10 -5.47 7.51
N THR A 56 -11.22 -4.48 7.57
CA THR A 56 -9.97 -4.45 6.78
C THR A 56 -9.07 -5.66 7.05
N SER A 57 -9.13 -6.25 8.25
CA SER A 57 -8.42 -7.49 8.58
C SER A 57 -8.77 -8.66 7.64
N ARG A 58 -10.04 -8.79 7.24
CA ARG A 58 -10.50 -9.83 6.31
C ARG A 58 -10.03 -9.56 4.89
N LEU A 59 -9.94 -8.29 4.49
CA LEU A 59 -9.39 -7.90 3.20
C LEU A 59 -7.91 -8.30 3.10
N ASN A 60 -7.12 -8.02 4.15
CA ASN A 60 -5.71 -8.42 4.18
C ASN A 60 -5.56 -9.94 4.11
N GLU A 61 -6.35 -10.71 4.87
CA GLU A 61 -6.35 -12.18 4.78
C GLU A 61 -6.70 -12.68 3.36
N ALA A 62 -7.65 -12.03 2.69
CA ALA A 62 -8.01 -12.38 1.32
C ALA A 62 -6.87 -12.06 0.33
N LEU A 63 -6.23 -10.90 0.46
CA LEU A 63 -5.10 -10.48 -0.37
C LEU A 63 -3.91 -11.43 -0.18
N ASP A 64 -3.58 -11.81 1.05
CA ASP A 64 -2.47 -12.74 1.33
C ASP A 64 -2.74 -14.14 0.77
N ARG A 65 -3.99 -14.63 0.86
CA ARG A 65 -4.37 -15.89 0.22
C ARG A 65 -4.28 -15.81 -1.30
N MET A 66 -4.65 -14.68 -1.91
CA MET A 66 -4.50 -14.47 -3.35
C MET A 66 -3.03 -14.43 -3.77
N GLU A 67 -2.16 -13.81 -2.97
CA GLU A 67 -0.71 -13.79 -3.19
C GLU A 67 -0.12 -15.20 -3.22
N THR A 68 -0.57 -16.11 -2.34
CA THR A 68 -0.08 -17.51 -2.34
C THR A 68 -0.61 -18.37 -3.49
N ARG A 69 -1.70 -17.97 -4.14
CA ARG A 69 -2.36 -18.76 -5.20
C ARG A 69 -2.03 -18.28 -6.61
N THR A 70 -1.44 -17.09 -6.74
CA THR A 70 -1.11 -16.52 -8.04
C THR A 70 0.18 -17.12 -8.60
N SER A 71 0.25 -17.30 -9.92
CA SER A 71 1.46 -17.77 -10.61
C SER A 71 2.59 -16.73 -10.61
N TYR A 72 2.28 -15.46 -10.30
CA TYR A 72 3.22 -14.34 -10.32
C TYR A 72 3.20 -13.57 -8.99
N PRO A 73 3.75 -14.15 -7.90
CA PRO A 73 3.65 -13.58 -6.55
C PRO A 73 4.30 -12.20 -6.44
N ASN A 74 5.43 -11.99 -7.11
CA ASN A 74 6.14 -10.69 -7.12
C ASN A 74 5.31 -9.58 -7.77
N THR A 75 4.67 -9.85 -8.90
CA THR A 75 3.77 -8.89 -9.58
C THR A 75 2.56 -8.57 -8.71
N PHE A 76 1.98 -9.58 -8.07
CA PHE A 76 0.84 -9.39 -7.17
C PHE A 76 1.23 -8.57 -5.94
N ARG A 77 2.43 -8.77 -5.38
CA ARG A 77 2.96 -7.98 -4.27
C ARG A 77 3.10 -6.50 -4.64
N VAL A 78 3.60 -6.19 -5.83
CA VAL A 78 3.67 -4.80 -6.35
C VAL A 78 2.27 -4.23 -6.55
N ALA A 79 1.33 -4.99 -7.13
CA ALA A 79 -0.05 -4.53 -7.31
C ALA A 79 -0.76 -4.23 -5.98
N LYS A 80 -0.57 -5.09 -4.96
CA LYS A 80 -1.07 -4.90 -3.59
C LYS A 80 -0.53 -3.61 -2.97
N LEU A 81 0.77 -3.35 -3.13
CA LEU A 81 1.41 -2.12 -2.67
C LEU A 81 0.83 -0.87 -3.36
N MET A 82 0.68 -0.89 -4.68
CA MET A 82 0.08 0.22 -5.44
C MET A 82 -1.36 0.50 -5.00
N LEU A 83 -2.15 -0.54 -4.71
CA LEU A 83 -3.50 -0.38 -4.18
C LEU A 83 -3.50 0.31 -2.81
N TYR A 84 -2.58 -0.06 -1.91
CA TYR A 84 -2.46 0.60 -0.60
C TYR A 84 -2.07 2.07 -0.72
N ILE A 85 -1.14 2.42 -1.62
CA ILE A 85 -0.75 3.82 -1.89
C ILE A 85 -1.95 4.61 -2.43
N PHE A 86 -2.69 4.05 -3.40
CA PHE A 86 -3.87 4.71 -3.95
C PHE A 86 -4.93 5.01 -2.89
N VAL A 87 -5.22 4.04 -2.01
CA VAL A 87 -6.18 4.23 -0.90
C VAL A 87 -5.68 5.29 0.08
N LEU A 88 -4.38 5.32 0.39
CA LEU A 88 -3.79 6.34 1.24
C LEU A 88 -3.97 7.75 0.65
N ILE A 89 -3.64 7.94 -0.63
CA ILE A 89 -3.82 9.22 -1.34
C ILE A 89 -5.29 9.64 -1.34
N HIS A 90 -6.21 8.69 -1.60
CA HIS A 90 -7.64 8.96 -1.56
C HIS A 90 -8.11 9.45 -0.18
N TRP A 91 -7.68 8.78 0.89
CA TRP A 91 -8.04 9.19 2.25
C TRP A 91 -7.48 10.55 2.60
N ASN A 92 -6.21 10.79 2.27
CA ASN A 92 -5.57 12.08 2.46
C ASN A 92 -6.33 13.20 1.73
N ALA A 93 -6.74 12.97 0.48
CA ALA A 93 -7.53 13.92 -0.31
C ALA A 93 -8.89 14.22 0.34
N CYS A 94 -9.56 13.20 0.87
CA CYS A 94 -10.82 13.38 1.59
C CYS A 94 -10.65 14.15 2.89
N VAL A 95 -9.57 13.91 3.65
CA VAL A 95 -9.26 14.66 4.87
C VAL A 95 -8.93 16.12 4.54
N TYR A 96 -8.10 16.37 3.53
CA TYR A 96 -7.78 17.73 3.07
C TYR A 96 -9.04 18.51 2.65
N PHE A 97 -9.93 17.88 1.88
CA PHE A 97 -11.22 18.51 1.52
C PHE A 97 -12.10 18.79 2.74
N SER A 98 -12.15 17.84 3.69
CA SER A 98 -12.91 18.02 4.94
C SER A 98 -12.32 19.14 5.82
N LEU A 99 -11.00 19.28 5.85
CA LEU A 99 -10.31 20.35 6.56
C LEU A 99 -10.58 21.71 5.90
N SER A 100 -10.51 21.77 4.56
CA SER A 100 -10.89 22.96 3.78
C SER A 100 -12.34 23.38 4.04
N ASN A 101 -13.26 22.42 4.18
CA ASN A 101 -14.65 22.71 4.54
C ASN A 101 -14.80 23.23 5.98
N TYR A 102 -13.95 22.79 6.91
CA TYR A 102 -13.96 23.24 8.30
C TYR A 102 -13.41 24.66 8.45
N ILE A 103 -12.31 24.98 7.75
CA ILE A 103 -11.70 26.31 7.74
C ILE A 103 -12.57 27.30 6.95
N GLY A 104 -13.15 26.85 5.85
CA GLY A 104 -13.94 27.63 4.91
C GLY A 104 -13.29 27.65 3.52
N PHE A 105 -14.05 27.32 2.48
CA PHE A 105 -13.53 27.27 1.11
C PHE A 105 -13.10 28.65 0.62
N GLY A 106 -11.87 28.75 0.09
CA GLY A 106 -11.26 29.99 -0.37
C GLY A 106 -10.96 31.01 0.73
N ALA A 107 -10.86 30.58 2.00
CA ALA A 107 -10.45 31.46 3.11
C ALA A 107 -9.00 31.95 2.97
N ASP A 108 -8.14 31.13 2.40
CA ASP A 108 -6.72 31.37 2.16
C ASP A 108 -6.27 30.64 0.87
N PRO A 109 -5.04 30.87 0.38
CA PRO A 109 -4.55 30.21 -0.83
C PRO A 109 -4.28 28.70 -0.67
N TRP A 110 -4.21 28.18 0.56
CA TRP A 110 -3.87 26.79 0.85
C TRP A 110 -5.08 25.86 0.80
N VAL A 111 -6.22 26.32 1.31
CA VAL A 111 -7.48 25.57 1.28
C VAL A 111 -8.04 25.42 -0.14
N TYR A 112 -8.97 24.48 -0.30
CA TYR A 112 -9.67 24.32 -1.57
C TYR A 112 -10.33 25.64 -2.02
N PRO A 113 -10.20 26.03 -3.30
CA PRO A 113 -10.78 27.27 -3.84
C PRO A 113 -12.28 27.41 -3.58
N ASN A 114 -12.77 28.64 -3.64
CA ASN A 114 -14.18 28.92 -3.33
C ASN A 114 -15.12 28.17 -4.29
N ILE A 115 -15.99 27.32 -3.72
CA ILE A 115 -16.99 26.52 -4.45
C ILE A 115 -18.04 27.39 -5.17
N SER A 116 -18.17 28.66 -4.76
CA SER A 116 -19.07 29.62 -5.42
C SER A 116 -18.61 29.97 -6.84
N ASP A 117 -17.32 29.78 -7.16
CA ASP A 117 -16.82 29.91 -8.51
C ASP A 117 -17.28 28.70 -9.35
N PRO A 118 -17.99 28.92 -10.48
CA PRO A 118 -18.46 27.82 -11.34
C PRO A 118 -17.33 26.90 -11.84
N GLU A 119 -16.08 27.34 -11.90
CA GLU A 119 -14.94 26.47 -12.24
C GLU A 119 -14.68 25.40 -11.16
N PHE A 120 -14.82 25.77 -9.88
CA PHE A 120 -14.50 24.93 -8.72
C PHE A 120 -15.74 24.30 -8.05
N ALA A 121 -16.93 24.64 -8.53
CA ALA A 121 -18.19 24.11 -8.01
C ALA A 121 -18.39 22.60 -8.26
N SER A 122 -17.81 22.04 -9.33
CA SER A 122 -18.10 20.66 -9.72
C SER A 122 -17.43 19.63 -8.81
N THR A 123 -18.18 18.62 -8.36
CA THR A 123 -17.67 17.54 -7.48
C THR A 123 -16.49 16.78 -8.08
N ARG A 124 -16.47 16.63 -9.41
CA ARG A 124 -15.35 16.01 -10.13
C ARG A 124 -14.07 16.85 -10.02
N ARG A 125 -14.19 18.18 -10.17
CA ARG A 125 -13.05 19.10 -10.04
C ARG A 125 -12.54 19.12 -8.60
N GLN A 126 -13.45 19.14 -7.62
CA GLN A 126 -13.12 19.04 -6.20
C GLN A 126 -12.27 17.80 -5.92
N TYR A 127 -12.76 16.63 -6.34
CA TYR A 127 -12.05 15.37 -6.12
C TYR A 127 -10.67 15.35 -6.78
N PHE A 128 -10.56 15.68 -8.07
CA PHE A 128 -9.28 15.61 -8.78
C PHE A 128 -8.26 16.63 -8.28
N TYR A 129 -8.71 17.82 -7.88
CA TYR A 129 -7.82 18.82 -7.29
C TYR A 129 -7.26 18.35 -5.94
N CYS A 130 -8.13 17.89 -5.04
CA CYS A 130 -7.68 17.37 -3.74
C CYS A 130 -6.80 16.12 -3.91
N PHE A 131 -7.11 15.25 -4.87
CA PHE A 131 -6.28 14.08 -5.17
C PHE A 131 -4.90 14.48 -5.71
N TRP A 132 -4.85 15.49 -6.58
CA TRP A 132 -3.59 16.07 -7.08
C TRP A 132 -2.77 16.69 -5.94
N PHE A 133 -3.39 17.50 -5.10
CA PHE A 133 -2.75 18.12 -3.92
C PHE A 133 -2.14 17.05 -3.00
N SER A 134 -2.95 16.05 -2.61
CA SER A 134 -2.50 14.94 -1.78
C SER A 134 -1.39 14.11 -2.41
N THR A 135 -1.42 13.94 -3.74
CA THR A 135 -0.35 13.24 -4.45
C THR A 135 0.96 14.02 -4.38
N LEU A 136 0.94 15.34 -4.55
CA LEU A 136 2.16 16.18 -4.46
C LEU A 136 2.81 16.11 -3.08
N ILE A 137 2.00 16.14 -2.02
CA ILE A 137 2.49 16.04 -0.64
C ILE A 137 3.03 14.63 -0.36
N LEU A 138 2.27 13.57 -0.66
CA LEU A 138 2.67 12.19 -0.37
C LEU A 138 3.84 11.70 -1.23
N THR A 139 4.08 12.30 -2.39
CA THR A 139 5.27 12.05 -3.22
C THR A 139 6.44 12.97 -2.89
N THR A 140 6.33 13.79 -1.83
CA THR A 140 7.36 14.72 -1.35
C THR A 140 7.83 15.75 -2.38
N VAL A 141 7.02 16.04 -3.40
CA VAL A 141 7.29 17.12 -4.36
C VAL A 141 7.07 18.47 -3.68
N GLY A 142 5.98 18.59 -2.90
CA GLY A 142 5.75 19.73 -2.01
C GLY A 142 5.50 21.08 -2.70
N ASP A 143 5.14 21.07 -3.99
CA ASP A 143 4.77 22.29 -4.74
C ASP A 143 3.33 22.70 -4.39
N THR A 144 3.13 23.10 -3.13
CA THR A 144 1.84 23.51 -2.59
C THR A 144 1.93 24.93 -2.03
N PRO A 145 0.81 25.70 -2.04
CA PRO A 145 0.76 26.99 -1.38
C PRO A 145 1.26 26.91 0.08
N THR A 146 1.80 28.00 0.60
CA THR A 146 2.27 28.04 1.98
C THR A 146 1.08 28.04 2.94
N PRO A 147 1.07 27.19 3.97
CA PRO A 147 0.05 27.25 5.02
C PRO A 147 0.16 28.58 5.79
N GLU A 148 -0.98 29.10 6.23
CA GLU A 148 -1.07 30.33 7.04
C GLU A 148 -1.50 30.03 8.48
N ARG A 149 -2.18 28.91 8.72
CA ARG A 149 -2.79 28.57 10.01
C ARG A 149 -2.13 27.39 10.71
N GLU A 150 -2.23 27.36 12.04
CA GLU A 150 -1.65 26.28 12.86
C GLU A 150 -2.21 24.90 12.50
N GLU A 151 -3.52 24.80 12.22
CA GLU A 151 -4.16 23.56 11.78
C GLU A 151 -3.60 23.02 10.44
N GLU A 152 -3.23 23.91 9.52
CA GLU A 152 -2.66 23.56 8.21
C GLU A 152 -1.21 23.09 8.37
N TYR A 153 -0.42 23.78 9.21
CA TYR A 153 0.94 23.35 9.56
C TYR A 153 0.94 21.97 10.19
N LEU A 154 0.05 21.70 11.16
CA LEU A 154 -0.05 20.39 11.80
C LEU A 154 -0.42 19.30 10.80
N PHE A 155 -1.35 19.58 9.89
CA PHE A 155 -1.74 18.65 8.83
C PHE A 155 -0.56 18.34 7.90
N LEU A 156 0.16 19.36 7.40
CA LEU A 156 1.32 19.16 6.53
C LEU A 156 2.48 18.44 7.21
N ILE A 157 2.76 18.74 8.49
CA ILE A 157 3.81 18.03 9.25
C ILE A 157 3.46 16.55 9.40
N ALA A 158 2.21 16.24 9.77
CA ALA A 158 1.75 14.86 9.90
C ALA A 158 1.84 14.12 8.56
N ASP A 159 1.39 14.75 7.48
CA ASP A 159 1.44 14.19 6.13
C ASP A 159 2.86 13.96 5.64
N MET A 160 3.79 14.88 5.90
CA MET A 160 5.18 14.73 5.50
C MET A 160 5.85 13.56 6.22
N LEU A 161 5.57 13.36 7.52
CA LEU A 161 6.06 12.20 8.27
C LEU A 161 5.50 10.89 7.69
N ILE A 162 4.20 10.84 7.37
CA ILE A 162 3.57 9.68 6.73
C ILE A 162 4.19 9.44 5.34
N ALA A 163 4.38 10.49 4.54
CA ALA A 163 4.94 10.43 3.19
C ALA A 163 6.33 9.78 3.19
N VAL A 164 7.22 10.24 4.07
CA VAL A 164 8.59 9.70 4.16
C VAL A 164 8.59 8.23 4.57
N LEU A 165 7.75 7.83 5.53
CA LEU A 165 7.63 6.43 5.96
C LEU A 165 7.08 5.52 4.86
N VAL A 166 6.06 6.00 4.14
CA VAL A 166 5.45 5.27 3.02
C VAL A 166 6.45 5.14 1.88
N PHE A 167 7.14 6.22 1.51
CA PHE A 167 8.17 6.21 0.49
C PHE A 167 9.28 5.21 0.81
N ALA A 168 9.81 5.23 2.04
CA ALA A 168 10.81 4.27 2.50
C ALA A 168 10.30 2.82 2.42
N SER A 169 9.05 2.57 2.81
CA SER A 169 8.43 1.24 2.76
C SER A 169 8.23 0.73 1.32
N VAL A 170 7.88 1.63 0.40
CA VAL A 170 7.70 1.32 -1.03
C VAL A 170 9.04 0.95 -1.66
N VAL A 171 10.07 1.75 -1.43
CA VAL A 171 11.43 1.48 -1.93
C VAL A 171 11.96 0.16 -1.36
N GLY A 172 11.76 -0.10 -0.07
CA GLY A 172 12.13 -1.37 0.57
C GLY A 172 11.41 -2.57 -0.07
N SER A 173 10.10 -2.50 -0.21
CA SER A 173 9.29 -3.56 -0.83
C SER A 173 9.67 -3.83 -2.29
N MET A 174 9.98 -2.78 -3.06
CA MET A 174 10.48 -2.92 -4.43
C MET A 174 11.89 -3.53 -4.47
N GLY A 175 12.76 -3.16 -3.52
CA GLY A 175 14.09 -3.76 -3.36
C GLY A 175 14.04 -5.26 -3.07
N ASP A 176 13.11 -5.70 -2.22
CA ASP A 176 12.87 -7.12 -1.92
C ASP A 176 12.39 -7.88 -3.17
N VAL A 177 11.53 -7.27 -3.99
CA VAL A 177 11.10 -7.88 -5.25
C VAL A 177 12.27 -8.00 -6.23
N ILE A 178 13.07 -6.96 -6.39
CA ILE A 178 14.24 -6.97 -7.30
C ILE A 178 15.27 -8.00 -6.84
N SER A 179 15.58 -8.06 -5.54
CA SER A 179 16.51 -9.05 -4.99
C SER A 179 15.99 -10.47 -5.20
N SER A 180 14.70 -10.74 -4.96
CA SER A 180 14.11 -12.07 -5.20
C SER A 180 14.17 -12.51 -6.67
N LEU A 181 14.01 -11.57 -7.62
CA LEU A 181 14.15 -11.84 -9.05
C LEU A 181 15.60 -12.15 -9.39
N ARG A 182 16.55 -11.36 -8.87
CA ARG A 182 17.98 -11.59 -9.07
C ARG A 182 18.45 -12.91 -8.45
N ASP A 183 17.94 -13.27 -7.27
CA ASP A 183 18.31 -14.51 -6.59
C ASP A 183 17.81 -15.73 -7.38
N ARG A 184 16.62 -15.67 -7.98
CA ARG A 184 16.15 -16.71 -8.90
C ARG A 184 17.11 -16.90 -10.07
N ASP A 185 17.58 -15.82 -10.68
CA ASP A 185 18.52 -15.89 -11.81
C ASP A 185 19.91 -16.38 -11.35
N ASN A 186 20.34 -15.98 -10.14
CA ASN A 186 21.61 -16.42 -9.54
C ASN A 186 21.62 -17.89 -9.09
N VAL A 187 20.48 -18.51 -8.77
CA VAL A 187 20.39 -19.93 -8.40
C VAL A 187 20.78 -20.83 -9.59
N PHE A 188 20.43 -20.43 -10.82
CA PHE A 188 20.81 -21.19 -12.01
C PHE A 188 22.27 -20.97 -12.41
N PHE A 189 22.83 -19.78 -12.16
CA PHE A 189 24.21 -19.45 -12.52
C PHE A 189 24.96 -18.72 -11.39
N PRO A 190 25.29 -19.41 -10.29
CA PRO A 190 25.96 -18.75 -9.18
C PRO A 190 27.35 -18.26 -9.62
N ASN A 191 27.56 -16.96 -9.49
CA ASN A 191 28.88 -16.31 -9.48
C ASN A 191 29.78 -16.61 -10.70
N HIS A 192 29.30 -16.31 -11.90
CA HIS A 192 30.13 -16.29 -13.12
C HIS A 192 31.46 -15.51 -12.96
N GLU A 193 31.45 -14.46 -12.15
CA GLU A 193 32.66 -13.68 -11.81
C GLU A 193 33.66 -14.46 -10.94
N LEU A 194 33.22 -15.37 -10.06
CA LEU A 194 34.14 -16.24 -9.32
C LEU A 194 34.82 -17.25 -10.25
N VAL A 195 34.08 -17.81 -11.21
CA VAL A 195 34.66 -18.73 -12.22
C VAL A 195 35.69 -17.99 -13.06
N LYS A 196 35.36 -16.79 -13.58
CA LYS A 196 36.33 -15.94 -14.30
C LYS A 196 37.54 -15.58 -13.44
N GLY A 197 37.33 -15.23 -12.18
CA GLY A 197 38.39 -14.94 -11.20
C GLY A 197 39.32 -16.14 -11.01
N TYR A 198 38.75 -17.34 -10.85
CA TYR A 198 39.50 -18.58 -10.73
C TYR A 198 40.35 -18.84 -11.98
N LEU A 199 39.75 -18.76 -13.17
CA LEU A 199 40.45 -18.99 -14.44
C LEU A 199 41.61 -18.01 -14.67
N ARG A 200 41.42 -16.72 -14.29
CA ARG A 200 42.48 -15.70 -14.31
C ARG A 200 43.59 -16.00 -13.31
N SER A 201 43.24 -16.36 -12.06
CA SER A 201 44.22 -16.64 -11.00
C SER A 201 45.13 -17.82 -11.34
N ARG A 202 44.59 -18.85 -12.00
CA ARG A 202 45.30 -20.04 -12.46
C ARG A 202 46.05 -19.85 -13.78
N ARG A 203 45.99 -18.65 -14.39
CA ARG A 203 46.59 -18.33 -15.70
C ARG A 203 46.24 -19.33 -16.80
N ILE A 204 44.98 -19.77 -16.84
CA ILE A 204 44.48 -20.71 -17.84
C ILE A 204 44.48 -20.07 -19.24
N SER A 205 44.73 -20.85 -20.30
CA SER A 205 44.78 -20.38 -21.69
C SER A 205 43.50 -19.65 -22.10
N LYS A 206 43.64 -18.61 -22.94
CA LYS A 206 42.50 -17.80 -23.40
C LYS A 206 41.46 -18.63 -24.18
N GLU A 207 41.89 -19.66 -24.89
CA GLU A 207 41.00 -20.60 -25.58
C GLU A 207 40.09 -21.36 -24.62
N LEU A 208 40.64 -21.88 -23.52
CA LEU A 208 39.82 -22.60 -22.53
C LEU A 208 38.89 -21.65 -21.78
N GLN A 209 39.35 -20.43 -21.45
CA GLN A 209 38.49 -19.40 -20.87
C GLN A 209 37.31 -19.05 -21.77
N LYS A 210 37.54 -18.92 -23.08
CA LYS A 210 36.50 -18.65 -24.06
C LYS A 210 35.51 -19.81 -24.12
N ARG A 211 35.98 -21.05 -24.22
CA ARG A 211 35.10 -22.25 -24.22
C ARG A 211 34.23 -22.34 -22.97
N VAL A 212 34.78 -22.02 -21.79
CA VAL A 212 34.01 -22.03 -20.53
C VAL A 212 32.96 -20.93 -20.52
N ASN A 213 33.27 -19.72 -20.98
CA ASN A 213 32.28 -18.64 -21.10
C ASN A 213 31.18 -18.97 -22.13
N ASP A 214 31.55 -19.49 -23.29
CA ASP A 214 30.60 -19.85 -24.36
C ASP A 214 29.64 -20.95 -23.88
N TRP A 215 30.14 -21.93 -23.12
CA TRP A 215 29.31 -22.96 -22.48
C TRP A 215 28.38 -22.38 -21.41
N TYR A 216 28.89 -21.46 -20.57
CA TYR A 216 28.08 -20.74 -19.58
C TYR A 216 26.96 -19.93 -20.25
N GLN A 217 27.26 -19.22 -21.34
CA GLN A 217 26.28 -18.47 -22.10
C GLN A 217 25.24 -19.39 -22.76
N HIS A 218 25.67 -20.53 -23.30
CA HIS A 218 24.75 -21.51 -23.88
C HIS A 218 23.75 -22.03 -22.84
N LEU A 219 24.21 -22.38 -21.64
CA LEU A 219 23.34 -22.80 -20.54
C LEU A 219 22.43 -21.67 -20.04
N HIS A 220 22.89 -20.41 -20.08
CA HIS A 220 22.07 -19.28 -19.63
C HIS A 220 20.93 -18.97 -20.61
N ILE A 221 21.13 -19.22 -21.91
CA ILE A 221 20.16 -18.89 -22.95
C ILE A 221 19.16 -20.03 -23.19
N ASN A 222 19.55 -21.29 -22.98
CA ASN A 222 18.76 -22.50 -23.25
C ASN A 222 18.43 -23.28 -21.99
#